data_AF-A0A1Q9QUK8-F1
#
_entry.id   AF-A0A1Q9QUK8-F1
#
_cell.length_a   1.000
_cell.length_b   1.000
_cell.length_c   1.000
_cell.angle_alpha   90.00
_cell.angle_beta   90.00
_cell.angle_gamma   90.00
#
_symmetry.space_group_name_H-M   'P 1'
#
loop_
_entity.id
_entity.type
_entity.pdbx_description
1 polymer ?
#
loop_
_entity_poly.entity_id
_entity_poly.type
_entity_poly.pdbx_seq_one_letter_code
_entity_poly.pdbx_strand_id
1 'polypeptide(L)'
;MPGSTLEGVYDLDDRPDTHRFDFAYTTSQRDIFFNVYVNALETWLDVSESSPGLGGSAIYAGVASFAFNTRRTFVGDPGGLSDLALRRRLDNMLCSAIKHGSTDHIAPHPDQISGNESLGVPPLTWVRGGTPGNIQRMIETVIVSLENVVPEVAHAHYDFHARAFCNSEGRQLLEPVLGSWGHQLARSGKASAGITTFKRCILLRSLVRQKSCARPLLLEQVLRDSRQFVDHGELLGIFY
;
A
#
# COMPACT_ATOMS: atom_id res chain seq x y z
N MET A 1 -10.53 28.40 4.79
CA MET A 1 -9.99 27.61 5.91
C MET A 1 -8.50 27.45 5.65
N PRO A 2 -7.61 27.90 6.55
CA PRO A 2 -6.18 27.85 6.30
C PRO A 2 -5.71 26.39 6.27
N GLY A 3 -4.88 26.09 5.27
CA GLY A 3 -4.44 24.74 4.90
C GLY A 3 -3.56 24.08 5.96
N SER A 4 -3.68 22.76 6.03
CA SER A 4 -2.79 21.92 6.80
C SER A 4 -1.41 21.87 6.12
N THR A 5 -0.51 22.74 6.56
CA THR A 5 0.92 22.59 6.34
C THR A 5 1.40 21.40 7.18
N LEU A 6 1.77 20.30 6.51
CA LEU A 6 2.68 19.32 7.09
C LEU A 6 4.01 20.06 7.31
N GLU A 7 4.29 20.42 8.55
CA GLU A 7 5.58 20.98 8.93
C GLU A 7 6.67 19.90 8.85
N GLY A 8 7.72 20.20 8.08
CA GLY A 8 9.04 19.59 8.19
C GLY A 8 9.37 18.47 7.19
N VAL A 9 10.11 18.83 6.15
CA VAL A 9 11.09 17.94 5.53
C VAL A 9 12.26 17.88 6.51
N TYR A 10 12.38 16.80 7.28
CA TYR A 10 13.44 16.69 8.29
C TYR A 10 14.70 16.09 7.67
N ASP A 11 15.83 16.79 7.81
CA ASP A 11 17.15 16.22 7.56
C ASP A 11 17.49 15.19 8.65
N LEU A 12 18.36 14.22 8.36
CA LEU A 12 18.71 13.17 9.35
C LEU A 12 19.36 13.77 10.63
N ASP A 13 20.04 14.91 10.49
CA ASP A 13 20.67 15.64 11.58
C ASP A 13 19.67 16.35 12.53
N ASP A 14 18.41 16.53 12.13
CA ASP A 14 17.36 17.17 12.94
C ASP A 14 16.58 16.18 13.83
N ARG A 15 17.01 14.91 13.90
CA ARG A 15 16.33 13.82 14.61
C ARG A 15 17.16 13.30 15.78
N PRO A 16 17.23 14.02 16.92
CA PRO A 16 17.98 13.59 18.08
C PRO A 16 17.50 12.21 18.58
N ASP A 17 18.42 11.47 19.21
CA ASP A 17 18.16 10.14 19.79
C ASP A 17 17.71 9.08 18.77
N THR A 18 18.12 9.22 17.52
CA THR A 18 17.85 8.20 16.48
C THR A 18 18.82 7.03 16.61
N HIS A 19 18.26 5.83 16.77
CA HIS A 19 18.97 4.57 16.70
C HIS A 19 18.75 3.90 15.34
N ARG A 20 19.83 3.42 14.73
CA ARG A 20 19.79 2.59 13.51
C ARG A 20 19.91 1.12 13.90
N PHE A 21 19.06 0.30 13.31
CA PHE A 21 19.10 -1.16 13.41
C PHE A 21 19.27 -1.75 12.02
N ASP A 22 20.33 -2.52 11.84
CA ASP A 22 20.65 -3.20 10.59
C ASP A 22 20.04 -4.61 10.60
N PHE A 23 19.31 -4.94 9.54
CA PHE A 23 18.69 -6.24 9.38
C PHE A 23 19.18 -6.93 8.10
N ALA A 24 19.42 -8.23 8.22
CA ALA A 24 19.65 -9.13 7.11
C ALA A 24 18.57 -10.22 7.13
N TYR A 25 17.84 -10.36 6.02
CA TYR A 25 16.87 -11.43 5.81
C TYR A 25 17.32 -12.31 4.65
N THR A 26 17.73 -13.54 4.97
CA THR A 26 18.15 -14.53 3.98
C THR A 26 16.94 -15.20 3.34
N THR A 27 16.81 -15.06 2.03
CA THR A 27 15.86 -15.85 1.23
C THR A 27 16.58 -16.98 0.52
N SER A 28 15.82 -17.93 -0.05
CA SER A 28 16.39 -18.99 -0.90
C SER A 28 17.08 -18.48 -2.17
N GLN A 29 16.85 -17.21 -2.54
CA GLN A 29 17.38 -16.62 -3.78
C GLN A 29 18.53 -15.63 -3.52
N ARG A 30 18.44 -14.80 -2.48
CA ARG A 30 19.49 -13.86 -2.02
C ARG A 30 19.18 -13.28 -0.64
N ASP A 31 20.18 -12.67 -0.03
CA ASP A 31 20.01 -11.86 1.18
C ASP A 31 19.35 -10.51 0.85
N ILE A 32 18.55 -10.02 1.79
CA ILE A 32 17.96 -8.68 1.78
C ILE A 32 18.51 -7.92 2.96
N PHE A 33 19.12 -6.78 2.68
CA PHE A 33 19.59 -5.84 3.70
C PHE A 33 18.64 -4.65 3.75
N PHE A 34 18.31 -4.21 4.97
CA PHE A 34 17.51 -3.01 5.20
C PHE A 34 17.83 -2.43 6.57
N ASN A 35 17.60 -1.13 6.71
CA ASN A 35 17.86 -0.40 7.93
C ASN A 35 16.54 0.11 8.50
N VAL A 36 16.33 -0.07 9.80
CA VAL A 36 15.22 0.55 10.51
C VAL A 36 15.76 1.58 11.47
N TYR A 37 15.27 2.80 11.35
CA TYR A 37 15.62 3.89 12.22
C TYR A 37 14.48 4.13 13.20
N VAL A 38 14.83 4.41 14.44
CA VAL A 38 13.87 4.57 15.54
C VAL A 38 14.33 5.68 16.45
N ASN A 39 13.44 6.62 16.76
CA ASN A 39 13.63 7.59 17.84
C ASN A 39 12.43 7.55 18.80
N ALA A 40 12.25 8.57 19.64
CA ALA A 40 11.15 8.62 20.62
C ALA A 40 9.75 8.69 19.97
N LEU A 41 9.63 9.28 18.78
CA LEU A 41 8.34 9.62 18.15
C LEU A 41 8.08 8.84 16.86
N GLU A 42 9.14 8.48 16.15
CA GLU A 42 9.07 8.03 14.77
C GLU A 42 9.90 6.78 14.52
N THR A 43 9.52 6.09 13.46
CA THR A 43 10.34 5.08 12.82
C THR A 43 10.29 5.25 11.32
N TRP A 44 11.36 4.91 10.62
CA TRP A 44 11.38 4.84 9.16
C TRP A 44 12.28 3.71 8.68
N LEU A 45 12.10 3.38 7.41
CA LEU A 45 12.71 2.24 6.75
C LEU A 45 13.53 2.77 5.58
N ASP A 46 14.80 2.40 5.54
CA ASP A 46 15.65 2.53 4.37
C ASP A 46 15.86 1.13 3.76
N VAL A 47 15.50 1.03 2.49
CA VAL A 47 15.58 -0.19 1.67
C VAL A 47 16.36 0.07 0.38
N SER A 48 17.16 1.14 0.34
CA SER A 48 17.96 1.55 -0.82
C SER A 48 18.93 0.47 -1.28
N GLU A 49 19.49 -0.31 -0.35
CA GLU A 49 20.38 -1.45 -0.64
C GLU A 49 19.62 -2.73 -1.05
N SER A 50 18.29 -2.73 -0.93
CA SER A 50 17.48 -3.90 -1.27
C SER A 50 17.12 -3.90 -2.77
N SER A 51 17.42 -5.00 -3.44
CA SER A 51 16.98 -5.18 -4.82
C SER A 51 15.47 -5.46 -4.87
N PRO A 52 14.72 -4.91 -5.85
CA PRO A 52 13.28 -5.13 -5.99
C PRO A 52 12.87 -6.62 -6.07
N GLY A 53 11.65 -6.92 -5.60
CA GLY A 53 10.97 -8.20 -5.86
C GLY A 53 10.95 -9.23 -4.72
N LEU A 54 11.52 -8.95 -3.54
CA LEU A 54 11.73 -9.97 -2.49
C LEU A 54 10.98 -9.73 -1.18
N GLY A 55 9.68 -9.45 -1.22
CA GLY A 55 8.91 -9.39 0.03
C GLY A 55 9.13 -8.12 0.87
N GLY A 56 9.51 -7.01 0.23
CA GLY A 56 9.56 -5.69 0.89
C GLY A 56 8.24 -5.31 1.59
N SER A 57 7.09 -5.77 1.11
CA SER A 57 5.80 -5.57 1.80
C SER A 57 5.74 -6.23 3.19
N ALA A 58 6.43 -7.36 3.41
CA ALA A 58 6.50 -7.98 4.74
C ALA A 58 7.36 -7.15 5.69
N ILE A 59 8.47 -6.58 5.21
CA ILE A 59 9.31 -5.64 5.99
C ILE A 59 8.48 -4.42 6.39
N TYR A 60 7.80 -3.79 5.42
CA TYR A 60 6.91 -2.66 5.67
C TYR A 60 5.80 -3.02 6.69
N ALA A 61 5.16 -4.18 6.55
CA ALA A 61 4.14 -4.63 7.48
C ALA A 61 4.69 -4.84 8.90
N GLY A 62 5.91 -5.37 9.02
CA GLY A 62 6.63 -5.53 10.28
C GLY A 62 6.91 -4.19 10.95
N VAL A 63 7.54 -3.25 10.23
CA VAL A 63 7.87 -1.91 10.74
C VAL A 63 6.61 -1.13 11.09
N ALA A 64 5.56 -1.20 10.27
CA ALA A 64 4.29 -0.54 10.58
C ALA A 64 3.61 -1.14 11.83
N SER A 65 3.66 -2.47 12.00
CA SER A 65 3.15 -3.14 13.21
C SER A 65 3.96 -2.73 14.45
N PHE A 66 5.28 -2.61 14.32
CA PHE A 66 6.15 -2.10 15.39
C PHE A 66 5.79 -0.65 15.76
N ALA A 67 5.59 0.22 14.77
CA ALA A 67 5.18 1.60 15.01
C ALA A 67 3.85 1.67 15.78
N PHE A 68 2.85 0.91 15.32
CA PHE A 68 1.55 0.80 15.98
C PHE A 68 1.67 0.35 17.44
N ASN A 69 2.36 -0.77 17.67
CA ASN A 69 2.48 -1.38 19.00
C ASN A 69 3.30 -0.52 19.97
N THR A 70 4.20 0.32 19.46
CA THR A 70 5.07 1.18 20.29
C THR A 70 4.65 2.65 20.30
N ARG A 71 3.47 2.97 19.76
CA ARG A 71 2.91 4.34 19.68
C ARG A 71 3.83 5.34 18.97
N ARG A 72 4.52 4.88 17.94
CA ARG A 72 5.33 5.70 17.04
C ARG A 72 4.61 5.95 15.73
N THR A 73 5.08 6.96 15.00
CA THR A 73 4.64 7.21 13.62
C THR A 73 5.64 6.60 12.64
N PHE A 74 5.18 5.71 11.76
CA PHE A 74 5.98 5.21 10.64
C PHE A 74 5.97 6.23 9.50
N VAL A 75 7.04 7.00 9.38
CA VAL A 75 7.20 8.07 8.40
C VAL A 75 7.91 7.58 7.14
N GLY A 76 7.84 8.38 6.07
CA GLY A 76 8.60 8.14 4.84
C GLY A 76 10.11 8.21 5.11
N ASP A 77 10.90 7.54 4.28
CA ASP A 77 12.35 7.68 4.35
C ASP A 77 12.74 9.16 4.12
N PRO A 78 13.40 9.83 5.08
CA PRO A 78 13.85 11.20 4.91
C PRO A 78 14.84 11.38 3.76
N GLY A 79 15.58 10.33 3.40
CA GLY A 79 16.48 10.33 2.24
C GLY A 79 15.75 10.37 0.89
N GLY A 80 14.41 10.30 0.90
CA GLY A 80 13.55 10.34 -0.28
C GLY A 80 13.06 8.97 -0.71
N LEU A 81 12.15 8.97 -1.69
CA LEU A 81 11.59 7.75 -2.27
C LEU A 81 11.93 7.68 -3.76
N SER A 82 12.35 6.50 -4.21
CA SER A 82 12.33 6.22 -5.65
C SER A 82 10.88 6.23 -6.17
N ASP A 83 10.72 6.47 -7.47
CA ASP A 83 9.43 6.42 -8.18
C ASP A 83 8.64 5.13 -7.89
N LEU A 84 9.35 4.00 -7.84
CA LEU A 84 8.78 2.70 -7.50
C LEU A 84 8.39 2.62 -6.02
N ALA A 85 9.21 3.15 -5.11
CA ALA A 85 8.95 3.13 -3.68
C ALA A 85 7.73 3.99 -3.31
N LEU A 86 7.48 5.09 -4.02
CA LEU A 86 6.34 5.98 -3.80
C LEU A 86 5.00 5.24 -3.82
N ARG A 87 4.80 4.41 -4.86
CA ARG A 87 3.58 3.61 -5.07
C ARG A 87 3.47 2.47 -4.05
N ARG A 88 4.56 1.74 -3.85
CA ARG A 88 4.60 0.59 -2.94
C ARG A 88 4.37 0.98 -1.50
N ARG A 89 4.92 2.13 -1.07
CA ARG A 89 4.70 2.67 0.26
C ARG A 89 3.22 2.97 0.50
N LEU A 90 2.55 3.61 -0.46
CA LEU A 90 1.12 3.94 -0.33
C LEU A 90 0.27 2.68 -0.14
N ASP A 91 0.55 1.66 -0.94
CA ASP A 91 -0.12 0.36 -0.89
C ASP A 91 0.10 -0.33 0.47
N ASN A 92 1.33 -0.33 0.98
CA ASN A 92 1.66 -0.87 2.31
C ASN A 92 1.04 -0.04 3.45
N MET A 93 0.97 1.29 3.32
CA MET A 93 0.28 2.17 4.28
C MET A 93 -1.21 1.82 4.38
N LEU A 94 -1.88 1.64 3.24
CA LEU A 94 -3.28 1.23 3.21
C LEU A 94 -3.49 -0.12 3.88
N CYS A 95 -2.63 -1.11 3.58
CA CYS A 95 -2.69 -2.42 4.21
C CYS A 95 -2.54 -2.35 5.74
N SER A 96 -1.58 -1.54 6.20
CA SER A 96 -1.39 -1.32 7.64
C SER A 96 -2.58 -0.64 8.28
N ALA A 97 -3.15 0.38 7.63
CA ALA A 97 -4.31 1.10 8.13
C ALA A 97 -5.54 0.20 8.26
N ILE A 98 -5.75 -0.68 7.27
CA ILE A 98 -6.80 -1.70 7.28
C ILE A 98 -6.57 -2.70 8.42
N LYS A 99 -5.36 -3.27 8.51
CA LYS A 99 -5.00 -4.26 9.53
C LYS A 99 -5.21 -3.77 10.96
N HIS A 100 -4.85 -2.51 11.22
CA HIS A 100 -4.91 -1.92 12.55
C HIS A 100 -6.18 -1.09 12.81
N GLY A 101 -7.02 -0.89 11.79
CA GLY A 101 -8.18 -0.01 11.88
C GLY A 101 -7.85 1.44 12.25
N SER A 102 -6.62 1.89 12.00
CA SER A 102 -6.12 3.22 12.38
C SER A 102 -5.07 3.74 11.39
N THR A 103 -5.01 5.06 11.22
CA THR A 103 -3.92 5.72 10.50
C THR A 103 -2.95 6.47 11.40
N ASP A 104 -3.12 6.41 12.72
CA ASP A 104 -2.37 7.26 13.65
C ASP A 104 -0.89 6.88 13.76
N HIS A 105 -0.55 5.63 13.42
CA HIS A 105 0.81 5.10 13.45
C HIS A 105 1.55 5.18 12.11
N ILE A 106 0.97 5.82 11.09
CA ILE A 106 1.58 5.99 9.78
C ILE A 106 1.49 7.45 9.33
N ALA A 107 2.48 7.89 8.57
CA ALA A 107 2.43 9.16 7.87
C ALA A 107 2.88 8.99 6.41
N PRO A 108 2.24 9.71 5.47
CA PRO A 108 2.70 9.78 4.09
C PRO A 108 4.03 10.52 4.00
N HIS A 109 4.84 10.13 3.03
CA HIS A 109 6.02 10.90 2.62
C HIS A 109 5.57 12.20 1.92
N PRO A 110 6.34 13.31 2.00
CA PRO A 110 6.02 14.56 1.29
C PRO A 110 5.68 14.35 -0.20
N ASP A 111 6.40 13.50 -0.91
CA ASP A 111 6.11 13.19 -2.33
C ASP A 111 4.77 12.47 -2.53
N GLN A 112 4.26 11.75 -1.53
CA GLN A 112 2.92 11.16 -1.60
C GLN A 112 1.84 12.22 -1.39
N ILE A 113 2.11 13.23 -0.56
CA ILE A 113 1.22 14.38 -0.37
C ILE A 113 1.14 15.21 -1.64
N SER A 114 2.29 15.54 -2.22
CA SER A 114 2.39 16.32 -3.46
C SER A 114 1.92 15.55 -4.69
N GLY A 115 2.02 14.22 -4.65
CA GLY A 115 1.81 13.38 -5.82
C GLY A 115 2.95 13.52 -6.83
N ASN A 116 2.83 12.79 -7.94
CA ASN A 116 3.75 12.88 -9.06
C ASN A 116 2.98 12.62 -10.36
N GLU A 117 2.69 13.67 -11.12
CA GLU A 117 1.91 13.61 -12.37
C GLU A 117 2.64 12.82 -13.47
N SER A 118 3.96 12.95 -13.59
CA SER A 118 4.73 12.22 -14.61
C SER A 118 4.70 10.71 -14.39
N LEU A 119 4.57 10.30 -13.13
CA LEU A 119 4.34 8.91 -12.76
C LEU A 119 2.87 8.53 -12.78
N GLY A 120 1.92 9.45 -12.88
CA GLY A 120 0.49 9.17 -12.72
C GLY A 120 0.09 8.80 -11.29
N VAL A 121 0.75 9.38 -10.29
CA VAL A 121 0.42 9.24 -8.87
C VAL A 121 -0.29 10.51 -8.40
N PRO A 122 -1.59 10.47 -8.06
CA PRO A 122 -2.29 11.65 -7.56
C PRO A 122 -1.76 12.14 -6.20
N PRO A 123 -1.90 13.43 -5.88
CA PRO A 123 -1.63 13.94 -4.53
C PRO A 123 -2.55 13.28 -3.50
N LEU A 124 -1.99 12.91 -2.34
CA LEU A 124 -2.75 12.39 -1.22
C LEU A 124 -3.08 13.50 -0.23
N THR A 125 -4.36 13.82 -0.07
CA THR A 125 -4.79 14.67 1.05
C THR A 125 -4.78 13.87 2.35
N TRP A 126 -4.09 14.38 3.38
CA TRP A 126 -3.94 13.71 4.67
C TRP A 126 -4.46 14.56 5.82
N VAL A 127 -5.24 13.95 6.73
CA VAL A 127 -5.77 14.63 7.92
C VAL A 127 -5.36 13.84 9.16
N ARG A 128 -4.56 14.43 10.05
CA ARG A 128 -4.16 13.79 11.32
C ARG A 128 -5.40 13.42 12.14
N GLY A 129 -5.47 12.19 12.66
CA GLY A 129 -6.64 11.65 13.38
C GLY A 129 -7.86 11.34 12.49
N GLY A 130 -7.78 11.60 11.18
CA GLY A 130 -8.87 11.43 10.22
C GLY A 130 -8.97 10.03 9.63
N THR A 131 -8.77 8.97 10.42
CA THR A 131 -8.61 7.57 9.97
C THR A 131 -9.56 7.14 8.85
N PRO A 132 -10.90 7.25 8.98
CA PRO A 132 -11.80 6.80 7.90
C PRO A 132 -11.58 7.57 6.59
N GLY A 133 -11.40 8.88 6.68
CA GLY A 133 -11.16 9.72 5.50
C GLY A 133 -9.79 9.47 4.87
N ASN A 134 -8.75 9.21 5.68
CA ASN A 134 -7.42 8.86 5.19
C ASN A 134 -7.44 7.50 4.48
N ILE A 135 -8.10 6.50 5.04
CA ILE A 135 -8.27 5.19 4.39
C ILE A 135 -9.00 5.35 3.06
N GLN A 136 -10.10 6.11 3.02
CA GLN A 136 -10.83 6.36 1.78
C GLN A 136 -9.93 7.01 0.71
N ARG A 137 -9.22 8.07 1.06
CA ARG A 137 -8.33 8.76 0.12
C ARG A 137 -7.18 7.87 -0.34
N MET A 138 -6.59 7.06 0.55
CA MET A 138 -5.58 6.08 0.15
C MET A 138 -6.14 5.05 -0.83
N ILE A 139 -7.36 4.54 -0.62
CA ILE A 139 -8.03 3.63 -1.57
C ILE A 139 -8.17 4.29 -2.95
N GLU A 140 -8.69 5.51 -2.99
CA GLU A 140 -8.86 6.28 -4.23
C GLU A 140 -7.51 6.50 -4.94
N THR A 141 -6.48 6.94 -4.21
CA THR A 141 -5.15 7.17 -4.77
C THR A 141 -4.51 5.88 -5.27
N VAL A 142 -4.60 4.75 -4.54
CA VAL A 142 -4.07 3.45 -4.99
C VAL A 142 -4.74 3.00 -6.30
N ILE A 143 -6.07 3.15 -6.40
CA ILE A 143 -6.83 2.77 -7.59
C ILE A 143 -6.36 3.60 -8.80
N VAL A 144 -6.41 4.93 -8.69
CA VAL A 144 -6.04 5.82 -9.80
C VAL A 144 -4.58 5.63 -10.19
N SER A 145 -3.70 5.48 -9.19
CA SER A 145 -2.27 5.25 -9.42
C SER A 145 -2.02 4.00 -10.25
N LEU A 146 -2.70 2.89 -9.95
CA LEU A 146 -2.52 1.64 -10.68
C LEU A 146 -3.17 1.66 -12.07
N GLU A 147 -4.37 2.22 -12.20
CA GLU A 147 -5.07 2.38 -13.49
C GLU A 147 -4.25 3.19 -14.51
N ASN A 148 -3.50 4.19 -14.05
CA ASN A 148 -2.63 5.00 -14.92
C ASN A 148 -1.50 4.20 -15.58
N VAL A 149 -1.06 3.09 -14.97
CA VAL A 149 0.05 2.28 -15.49
C VAL A 149 -0.39 0.91 -16.02
N VAL A 150 -1.57 0.43 -15.60
CA VAL A 150 -2.20 -0.79 -16.10
C VAL A 150 -3.71 -0.52 -16.33
N PRO A 151 -4.09 0.08 -17.48
CA PRO A 151 -5.47 0.46 -17.77
C PRO A 151 -6.46 -0.73 -17.76
N GLU A 152 -5.97 -1.95 -18.00
CA GLU A 152 -6.76 -3.18 -17.95
C GLU A 152 -7.45 -3.39 -16.59
N VAL A 153 -6.83 -2.89 -15.50
CA VAL A 153 -7.40 -2.95 -14.15
C VAL A 153 -8.73 -2.21 -14.07
N ALA A 154 -8.93 -1.14 -14.84
CA ALA A 154 -10.17 -0.36 -14.84
C ALA A 154 -11.38 -1.19 -15.34
N HIS A 155 -11.11 -2.21 -16.17
CA HIS A 155 -12.10 -3.11 -16.75
C HIS A 155 -12.29 -4.41 -15.97
N ALA A 156 -11.47 -4.64 -14.94
CA ALA A 156 -11.59 -5.77 -14.04
C ALA A 156 -12.50 -5.45 -12.83
N HIS A 157 -13.11 -6.48 -12.28
CA HIS A 157 -13.90 -6.40 -11.05
C HIS A 157 -13.84 -7.71 -10.27
N TYR A 158 -14.18 -7.65 -8.99
CA TYR A 158 -14.41 -8.82 -8.16
C TYR A 158 -15.92 -9.07 -8.12
N ASP A 159 -16.33 -10.25 -8.58
CA ASP A 159 -17.70 -10.72 -8.46
C ASP A 159 -17.86 -11.34 -7.06
N PHE A 160 -18.63 -10.66 -6.19
CA PHE A 160 -18.86 -11.11 -4.82
C PHE A 160 -19.75 -12.35 -4.71
N HIS A 161 -20.56 -12.64 -5.73
CA HIS A 161 -21.40 -13.83 -5.78
C HIS A 161 -20.59 -15.03 -6.27
N ALA A 162 -19.87 -14.88 -7.39
CA ALA A 162 -18.99 -15.92 -7.92
C ALA A 162 -17.70 -16.08 -7.11
N ARG A 163 -17.37 -15.10 -6.26
CA ARG A 163 -16.15 -15.01 -5.45
C ARG A 163 -14.88 -15.10 -6.28
N ALA A 164 -14.88 -14.41 -7.42
CA ALA A 164 -13.83 -14.50 -8.42
C ALA A 164 -13.49 -13.13 -9.01
N PHE A 165 -12.24 -12.98 -9.46
CA PHE A 165 -11.82 -11.83 -10.25
C PHE A 165 -12.26 -12.04 -11.70
N CYS A 166 -12.90 -11.05 -12.29
CA CYS A 166 -13.50 -11.12 -13.63
C CYS A 166 -13.13 -9.90 -14.48
N ASN A 167 -13.06 -10.09 -15.80
CA ASN A 167 -12.96 -8.99 -16.75
C ASN A 167 -14.33 -8.35 -17.03
N SER A 168 -14.39 -7.38 -17.93
CA SER A 168 -15.62 -6.66 -18.29
C SER A 168 -16.71 -7.54 -18.90
N GLU A 169 -16.34 -8.71 -19.45
CA GLU A 169 -17.25 -9.68 -20.05
C GLU A 169 -17.71 -10.76 -19.04
N GLY A 170 -17.29 -10.66 -17.77
CA GLY A 170 -17.59 -11.66 -16.73
C GLY A 170 -16.74 -12.92 -16.81
N ARG A 171 -15.69 -12.95 -17.64
CA ARG A 171 -14.74 -14.09 -17.70
C ARG A 171 -13.75 -13.98 -16.55
N GLN A 172 -13.48 -15.11 -15.89
CA GLN A 172 -12.54 -15.16 -14.77
C GLN A 172 -11.12 -14.78 -15.20
N LEU A 173 -10.49 -13.90 -14.43
CA LEU A 173 -9.10 -13.49 -14.54
C LEU A 173 -8.23 -14.42 -13.69
N LEU A 174 -7.63 -15.41 -14.34
CA LEU A 174 -6.71 -16.34 -13.69
C LEU A 174 -5.35 -15.69 -13.39
N GLU A 175 -4.61 -16.27 -12.45
CA GLU A 175 -3.29 -15.80 -12.05
C GLU A 175 -2.29 -15.63 -13.21
N PRO A 176 -2.24 -16.49 -14.24
CA PRO A 176 -1.37 -16.26 -15.39
C PRO A 176 -1.67 -14.96 -16.14
N VAL A 177 -2.95 -14.55 -16.19
CA VAL A 177 -3.35 -13.28 -16.83
C VAL A 177 -2.84 -12.10 -16.00
N LEU A 178 -3.12 -12.10 -14.69
CA LEU A 178 -2.63 -11.07 -13.77
C LEU A 178 -1.10 -11.01 -13.70
N GLY A 179 -0.44 -12.17 -13.76
CA GLY A 179 1.01 -12.29 -13.83
C GLY A 179 1.57 -11.67 -15.11
N SER A 180 0.90 -11.85 -16.24
CA SER A 180 1.31 -11.23 -17.50
C SER A 180 1.26 -9.70 -17.46
N TRP A 181 0.27 -9.11 -16.77
CA TRP A 181 0.22 -7.65 -16.53
C TRP A 181 1.43 -7.19 -15.69
N GLY A 182 1.77 -7.94 -14.64
CA GLY A 182 2.95 -7.66 -13.82
C GLY A 182 4.26 -7.71 -14.61
N HIS A 183 4.41 -8.72 -15.48
CA HIS A 183 5.58 -8.85 -16.35
C HIS A 183 5.67 -7.72 -17.38
N GLN A 184 4.57 -7.34 -18.01
CA GLN A 184 4.52 -6.22 -18.95
C GLN A 184 4.87 -4.90 -18.26
N LEU A 185 4.33 -4.67 -17.06
CA LEU A 185 4.62 -3.49 -16.26
C LEU A 185 6.11 -3.42 -15.90
N ALA A 186 6.69 -4.52 -15.40
CA ALA A 186 8.11 -4.58 -15.07
C ALA A 186 9.01 -4.31 -16.29
N ARG A 187 8.65 -4.84 -17.46
CA ARG A 187 9.40 -4.60 -18.72
C ARG A 187 9.32 -3.16 -19.21
N SER A 188 8.28 -2.42 -18.83
CA SER A 188 8.16 -1.00 -19.18
C SER A 188 9.17 -0.11 -18.43
N GLY A 189 9.73 -0.60 -17.32
CA GLY A 189 10.61 0.18 -16.44
C GLY A 189 9.90 1.27 -15.63
N LYS A 190 8.59 1.49 -15.84
CA LYS A 190 7.82 2.58 -15.21
C LYS A 190 7.35 2.25 -13.80
N ALA A 191 7.06 0.98 -13.52
CA ALA A 191 6.60 0.51 -12.22
C ALA A 191 6.78 -1.02 -12.10
N SER A 192 6.42 -1.56 -10.93
CA SER A 192 6.31 -2.99 -10.69
C SER A 192 5.17 -3.25 -9.71
N ALA A 193 4.34 -4.24 -10.00
CA ALA A 193 3.23 -4.68 -9.17
C ALA A 193 3.09 -6.20 -9.28
N GLY A 194 2.80 -6.85 -8.15
CA GLY A 194 2.54 -8.29 -8.10
C GLY A 194 1.06 -8.62 -8.28
N ILE A 195 0.76 -9.91 -8.44
CA ILE A 195 -0.62 -10.42 -8.55
C ILE A 195 -1.49 -9.95 -7.39
N THR A 196 -0.97 -9.99 -6.16
CA THR A 196 -1.68 -9.53 -4.95
C THR A 196 -2.04 -8.05 -5.02
N THR A 197 -1.17 -7.19 -5.55
CA THR A 197 -1.45 -5.76 -5.74
C THR A 197 -2.59 -5.56 -6.74
N PHE A 198 -2.62 -6.31 -7.84
CA PHE A 198 -3.74 -6.26 -8.79
C PHE A 198 -5.05 -6.72 -8.15
N LYS A 199 -5.05 -7.89 -7.50
CA LYS A 199 -6.23 -8.43 -6.81
C LYS A 199 -6.77 -7.44 -5.77
N ARG A 200 -5.89 -6.85 -4.94
CA ARG A 200 -6.25 -5.81 -3.96
C ARG A 200 -6.92 -4.60 -4.62
N CYS A 201 -6.30 -4.05 -5.66
CA CYS A 201 -6.86 -2.90 -6.37
C CYS A 201 -8.24 -3.23 -6.98
N ILE A 202 -8.37 -4.37 -7.66
CA ILE A 202 -9.64 -4.79 -8.26
C ILE A 202 -10.74 -4.97 -7.21
N LEU A 203 -10.41 -5.58 -6.05
CA LEU A 203 -11.33 -5.75 -4.94
C LEU A 203 -11.79 -4.39 -4.39
N LEU A 204 -10.85 -3.52 -4.01
CA LEU A 204 -11.14 -2.19 -3.48
C LEU A 204 -12.00 -1.36 -4.44
N ARG A 205 -11.64 -1.42 -5.71
CA ARG A 205 -12.37 -0.77 -6.79
C ARG A 205 -13.81 -1.28 -6.91
N SER A 206 -14.02 -2.59 -6.75
CA SER A 206 -15.34 -3.22 -6.79
C SER A 206 -16.17 -2.85 -5.57
N LEU A 207 -15.56 -2.75 -4.39
CA LEU A 207 -16.19 -2.25 -3.16
C LEU A 207 -16.63 -0.79 -3.32
N VAL A 208 -15.78 0.08 -3.88
CA VAL A 208 -16.11 1.50 -4.12
C VAL A 208 -17.27 1.64 -5.12
N ARG A 209 -17.40 0.74 -6.10
CA ARG A 209 -18.50 0.75 -7.08
C ARG A 209 -19.83 0.16 -6.57
N GLN A 210 -19.84 -0.62 -5.49
CA GLN A 210 -21.07 -1.18 -4.91
C GLN A 210 -22.05 -0.08 -4.49
N LYS A 211 -23.36 -0.29 -4.71
CA LYS A 211 -24.41 0.67 -4.31
C LYS A 211 -24.51 0.79 -2.77
N SER A 212 -24.84 2.00 -2.32
CA SER A 212 -24.74 2.56 -0.96
C SER A 212 -25.15 1.66 0.23
N CYS A 213 -26.16 0.79 0.10
CA CYS A 213 -26.70 0.04 1.24
C CYS A 213 -25.90 -1.24 1.60
N ALA A 214 -25.26 -1.90 0.64
CA ALA A 214 -24.47 -3.11 0.88
C ALA A 214 -22.97 -2.82 1.15
N ARG A 215 -22.50 -1.64 0.75
CA ARG A 215 -21.08 -1.25 0.82
C ARG A 215 -20.49 -1.27 2.24
N PRO A 216 -21.13 -0.69 3.27
CA PRO A 216 -20.55 -0.67 4.61
C PRO A 216 -20.34 -2.08 5.18
N LEU A 217 -21.30 -2.98 4.94
CA LEU A 217 -21.26 -4.37 5.38
C LEU A 217 -20.17 -5.19 4.67
N LEU A 218 -20.04 -5.04 3.34
CA LEU A 218 -19.00 -5.73 2.58
C LEU A 218 -17.60 -5.21 2.92
N LEU A 219 -17.46 -3.89 3.08
CA LEU A 219 -16.21 -3.30 3.53
C LEU A 219 -15.87 -3.80 4.94
N GLU A 220 -16.81 -3.78 5.87
CA GLU A 220 -16.61 -4.33 7.23
C GLU A 220 -16.25 -5.83 7.20
N GLN A 221 -16.88 -6.64 6.35
CA GLN A 221 -16.57 -8.07 6.21
C GLN A 221 -15.19 -8.34 5.60
N VAL A 222 -14.77 -7.54 4.63
CA VAL A 222 -13.43 -7.60 4.01
C VAL A 222 -12.37 -7.09 4.97
N LEU A 223 -12.64 -6.00 5.70
CA LEU A 223 -11.72 -5.42 6.68
C LEU A 223 -11.58 -6.28 7.96
N ARG A 224 -12.58 -7.10 8.29
CA ARG A 224 -12.58 -7.98 9.47
C ARG A 224 -12.17 -9.42 9.18
N ASP A 225 -11.73 -9.74 7.96
CA ASP A 225 -11.42 -11.11 7.54
C ASP A 225 -12.51 -12.11 7.95
N SER A 226 -13.73 -11.92 7.44
CA SER A 226 -14.70 -13.01 7.61
C SER A 226 -14.14 -14.26 6.92
N ARG A 227 -13.71 -15.27 7.70
CA ARG A 227 -12.95 -16.46 7.22
C ARG A 227 -13.57 -17.10 5.98
N GLN A 228 -14.91 -17.11 5.91
CA GLN A 228 -15.68 -17.68 4.80
C GLN A 228 -15.47 -16.96 3.44
N PHE A 229 -15.18 -15.66 3.45
CA PHE A 229 -14.90 -14.87 2.24
C PHE A 229 -13.43 -14.96 1.83
N VAL A 230 -12.53 -15.11 2.81
CA VAL A 230 -11.08 -15.18 2.62
C VAL A 230 -10.65 -16.55 2.09
N ASP A 231 -11.12 -17.63 2.71
CA ASP A 231 -10.66 -19.00 2.42
C ASP A 231 -11.19 -19.56 1.09
N HIS A 232 -12.30 -19.02 0.58
CA HIS A 232 -13.00 -19.54 -0.61
C HIS A 232 -13.18 -18.52 -1.74
N GLY A 233 -12.62 -17.32 -1.61
CA GLY A 233 -12.83 -16.23 -2.58
C GLY A 233 -11.57 -15.67 -3.21
N GLU A 234 -10.46 -16.41 -3.16
CA GLU A 234 -9.14 -15.95 -3.61
C GLU A 234 -8.66 -14.64 -2.94
N LEU A 235 -9.14 -14.35 -1.72
CA LEU A 235 -8.79 -13.12 -0.99
C LEU A 235 -7.69 -13.32 0.05
N LEU A 236 -7.20 -14.55 0.23
CA LEU A 236 -6.12 -14.87 1.15
C LEU A 236 -4.86 -14.06 0.82
N GLY A 237 -4.31 -13.37 1.81
CA GLY A 237 -3.09 -12.57 1.65
C GLY A 237 -3.28 -11.24 0.93
N ILE A 238 -4.51 -10.82 0.62
CA ILE A 238 -4.74 -9.57 -0.13
C ILE A 238 -4.32 -8.34 0.64
N PHE A 239 -4.46 -8.30 1.97
CA PHE A 239 -4.06 -7.15 2.79
C PHE A 239 -2.87 -7.43 3.71
N TYR A 240 -2.62 -8.69 4.08
CA TYR A 240 -1.51 -9.11 4.94
C TYR A 240 -1.31 -10.61 4.90
#